data_AF-A0A8J9WRD5-F1
#
_entry.id   AF-A0A8J9WRD5-F1
#
_cell.length_a   1.000
_cell.length_b   1.000
_cell.length_c   1.000
_cell.angle_alpha   90.00
_cell.angle_beta   90.00
_cell.angle_gamma   90.00
#
_symmetry.space_group_name_H-M   'P 1'
#
loop_
_entity.id
_entity.type
_entity.pdbx_description
1 polymer ?
#
loop_
_entity_poly.entity_id
_entity_poly.type
_entity_poly.pdbx_seq_one_letter_code
_entity_poly.pdbx_strand_id
1 'polypeptide(L)'
;MQLGKDDAKPCQKKDKLQETKLAERLLKDAHKAELRQQKLKNKEEKQGLKSVFKELRVSSSSKRAEKEHREAMRRAQHKENGQECQHGVWRCRICFPHPPAGRRIHAH
;
A
#
# COMPACT_ATOMS: atom_id res chain seq x y z
N MET A 1 66.21 30.30 48.36
CA MET A 1 65.88 30.32 46.92
C MET A 1 64.72 29.36 46.68
N GLN A 2 63.52 29.88 46.43
CA GLN A 2 62.33 29.07 46.16
C GLN A 2 62.08 29.09 44.65
N LEU A 3 62.27 27.94 44.00
CA LEU A 3 61.95 27.75 42.59
C LEU A 3 60.46 27.41 42.49
N GLY A 4 59.74 28.26 41.74
CA GLY A 4 58.30 28.18 41.53
C GLY A 4 57.90 26.89 40.83
N LYS A 5 56.81 26.28 41.31
CA LYS A 5 56.10 25.20 40.63
C LYS A 5 55.11 25.84 39.67
N ASP A 6 55.38 25.71 38.37
CA ASP A 6 54.43 26.04 37.33
C ASP A 6 53.34 24.95 37.27
N ASP A 7 52.21 25.20 37.93
CA ASP A 7 51.01 24.38 37.83
C ASP A 7 50.38 24.52 36.43
N ALA A 8 50.71 23.59 35.54
CA ALA A 8 50.10 23.47 34.21
C ALA A 8 48.60 23.14 34.34
N LYS A 9 47.75 24.15 34.15
CA LYS A 9 46.29 24.03 34.14
C LYS A 9 45.83 23.13 32.97
N PRO A 10 45.15 22.00 33.21
CA PRO A 10 44.73 21.11 32.12
C PRO A 10 43.67 21.78 31.25
N CYS A 11 43.92 21.77 29.95
CA CYS A 11 43.08 22.38 28.92
C CYS A 11 41.73 21.63 28.78
N GLN A 12 40.66 22.15 29.39
CA GLN A 12 39.28 21.64 29.34
C GLN A 12 38.58 21.73 27.95
N LYS A 13 39.34 21.86 26.86
CA LYS A 13 38.78 22.04 25.51
C LYS A 13 38.17 20.77 24.91
N LYS A 14 38.48 19.58 25.44
CA LYS A 14 38.02 18.30 24.88
C LYS A 14 36.56 17.98 25.21
N ASP A 15 36.07 18.37 26.39
CA ASP A 15 34.70 18.05 26.83
C ASP A 15 33.64 18.86 26.07
N LYS A 16 33.87 20.16 25.85
CA LYS A 16 32.93 21.01 25.11
C LYS A 16 32.71 20.58 23.65
N LEU A 17 33.71 19.94 23.04
CA LEU A 17 33.60 19.41 21.68
C LEU A 17 32.74 18.14 21.63
N GLN A 18 32.75 17.32 22.68
CA GLN A 18 31.90 16.13 22.76
C GLN A 18 30.45 16.51 23.05
N GLU A 19 30.22 17.46 23.95
CA GLU A 19 28.88 17.98 24.24
C GLU A 19 28.22 18.60 23.01
N THR A 20 28.96 19.42 22.25
CA THR A 20 28.45 20.02 21.00
C THR A 20 28.15 18.98 19.93
N LYS A 21 28.98 17.94 19.77
CA LYS A 21 28.70 16.83 18.85
C LYS A 21 27.46 16.02 19.25
N LEU A 22 27.25 15.80 20.54
CA LEU A 22 26.06 15.13 21.06
C LEU A 22 24.80 15.98 20.82
N ALA A 23 24.86 17.28 21.09
CA ALA A 23 23.76 18.21 20.80
C ALA A 23 23.40 18.23 19.32
N GLU A 24 24.39 18.34 18.41
CA GLU A 24 24.14 18.30 16.97
C GLU A 24 23.53 16.96 16.51
N ARG A 25 23.98 15.83 17.09
CA ARG A 25 23.45 14.52 16.77
C ARG A 25 21.99 14.39 17.21
N LEU A 26 21.67 14.84 18.41
CA LEU A 26 20.31 14.85 18.94
C LEU A 26 19.36 15.69 18.08
N LEU A 27 19.80 16.88 17.64
CA LEU A 27 19.00 17.73 16.75
C LEU A 27 18.75 17.06 15.39
N LYS A 28 19.78 16.43 14.80
CA LYS A 28 19.63 15.71 13.52
C LYS A 28 18.71 14.50 13.64
N ASP A 29 18.79 13.77 14.75
CA ASP A 29 17.95 12.60 14.98
C ASP A 29 16.50 13.00 15.28
N ALA A 30 16.28 14.08 16.02
CA ALA A 30 14.94 14.67 16.22
C ALA A 30 14.30 15.11 14.90
N HIS A 31 15.04 15.85 14.07
CA HIS A 31 14.54 16.30 12.76
C HIS A 31 14.23 15.13 11.81
N LYS A 32 15.04 14.07 11.83
CA LYS A 32 14.74 12.84 11.07
C LYS A 32 13.50 12.13 11.59
N ALA A 33 13.27 12.11 12.90
CA ALA A 33 12.09 11.52 13.51
C ALA A 33 10.82 12.29 13.11
N GLU A 34 10.84 13.62 13.15
CA GLU A 34 9.73 14.48 12.71
C GLU A 34 9.39 14.24 11.23
N LEU A 35 10.40 14.23 10.35
CA LEU A 35 10.21 13.93 8.93
C LEU A 35 9.59 12.55 8.68
N ARG A 36 9.96 11.54 9.48
CA ARG A 36 9.37 10.19 9.39
C ARG A 36 7.91 10.21 9.84
N GLN A 37 7.59 10.88 10.94
CA GLN A 37 6.21 11.02 11.42
C GLN A 37 5.34 11.76 10.42
N GLN A 38 5.83 12.85 9.82
CA GLN A 38 5.09 13.60 8.80
C GLN A 38 4.86 12.77 7.54
N LYS A 39 5.84 11.97 7.11
CA LYS A 39 5.69 11.04 5.98
C LYS A 39 4.65 9.94 6.28
N LEU A 40 4.60 9.44 7.51
CA LEU A 40 3.60 8.45 7.91
C LEU A 40 2.18 9.06 7.90
N LYS A 41 2.00 10.23 8.53
CA LYS A 41 0.73 10.97 8.50
C LYS A 41 0.24 11.25 7.07
N ASN A 42 1.12 11.75 6.20
CA ASN A 42 0.77 12.01 4.80
C ASN A 42 0.43 10.74 4.02
N LYS A 43 1.01 9.59 4.36
CA LYS A 43 0.67 8.30 3.73
C LYS A 43 -0.70 7.81 4.20
N GLU A 44 -0.98 7.90 5.49
CA GLU A 44 -2.27 7.53 6.08
C GLU A 44 -3.40 8.38 5.51
N GLU A 45 -3.21 9.71 5.44
CA GLU A 45 -4.18 10.64 4.85
C GLU A 45 -4.43 10.33 3.36
N LYS A 46 -3.38 10.09 2.58
CA LYS A 46 -3.50 9.69 1.16
C LYS A 46 -4.20 8.34 0.99
N GLN A 47 -4.01 7.40 1.92
CA GLN A 47 -4.70 6.11 1.89
C GLN A 47 -6.19 6.28 2.21
N GLY A 48 -6.54 7.07 3.23
CA GLY A 48 -7.92 7.38 3.59
C GLY A 48 -8.68 8.10 2.47
N LEU A 49 -8.05 9.08 1.80
CA LEU A 49 -8.67 9.75 0.65
C LEU A 49 -8.87 8.79 -0.53
N LYS A 50 -7.92 7.88 -0.80
CA LYS A 50 -8.07 6.87 -1.85
C LYS A 50 -9.21 5.89 -1.59
N SER A 51 -9.41 5.45 -0.34
CA SER A 51 -10.53 4.57 -0.01
C SER A 51 -11.87 5.28 -0.21
N VAL A 52 -11.99 6.52 0.26
CA VAL A 52 -13.21 7.34 0.08
C VAL A 52 -13.52 7.56 -1.40
N PHE A 53 -12.54 7.91 -2.23
CA PHE A 53 -12.75 8.07 -3.67
C PHE A 53 -13.11 6.76 -4.38
N LYS A 54 -12.57 5.63 -3.93
CA LYS A 54 -12.92 4.31 -4.48
C LYS A 54 -14.38 3.97 -4.16
N GLU A 55 -14.83 4.23 -2.93
CA GLU A 55 -16.21 4.02 -2.52
C GLU A 55 -17.18 4.94 -3.29
N LEU A 56 -16.86 6.23 -3.43
CA LEU A 56 -17.67 7.15 -4.24
C LEU A 56 -17.76 6.73 -5.71
N ARG A 57 -16.67 6.20 -6.30
CA ARG A 57 -16.66 5.75 -7.69
C ARG A 57 -17.54 4.52 -7.89
N VAL A 58 -17.59 3.62 -6.91
CA VAL A 58 -18.45 2.43 -6.92
C VAL A 58 -19.91 2.81 -6.66
N SER A 59 -20.18 3.84 -5.85
CA SER A 59 -21.55 4.33 -5.62
C SER A 59 -22.10 5.16 -6.78
N SER A 60 -21.25 5.67 -7.67
CA SER A 60 -21.69 6.37 -8.88
C SER A 60 -22.21 5.36 -9.91
N SER A 61 -23.46 5.54 -10.35
CA SER A 61 -24.22 4.75 -11.33
C SER A 61 -23.65 4.80 -12.75
N SER A 62 -22.33 4.74 -12.89
CA SER A 62 -21.67 4.63 -14.18
C SER A 62 -21.98 3.25 -14.79
N LYS A 63 -22.22 3.22 -16.11
CA LYS A 63 -22.38 1.96 -16.87
C LYS A 63 -21.22 0.96 -16.62
N ARG A 64 -20.05 1.46 -16.23
CA ARG A 64 -18.89 0.67 -15.85
C ARG A 64 -19.09 -0.06 -14.52
N ALA A 65 -19.58 0.62 -13.48
CA ALA A 65 -19.89 0.00 -12.19
C ALA A 65 -20.95 -1.11 -12.34
N GLU A 66 -21.97 -0.87 -13.15
CA GLU A 66 -23.01 -1.87 -13.42
C GLU A 66 -22.49 -3.08 -14.21
N LYS A 67 -21.58 -2.86 -15.17
CA LYS A 67 -20.88 -3.95 -15.88
C LYS A 67 -20.01 -4.76 -14.92
N GLU A 68 -19.21 -4.09 -14.09
CA GLU A 68 -18.34 -4.73 -13.10
C GLU A 68 -19.17 -5.54 -12.08
N HIS A 69 -20.31 -5.02 -11.65
CA HIS A 69 -21.26 -5.75 -10.79
C HIS A 69 -21.84 -6.99 -11.49
N ARG A 70 -22.30 -6.87 -12.75
CA ARG A 70 -22.78 -8.01 -13.54
C ARG A 70 -21.71 -9.08 -13.76
N GLU A 71 -20.45 -8.69 -13.92
CA GLU A 71 -19.33 -9.64 -14.03
C GLU A 71 -19.00 -10.28 -12.68
N ALA A 72 -19.01 -9.52 -11.59
CA ALA A 72 -18.79 -10.03 -10.24
C ALA A 72 -19.88 -11.05 -9.84
N MET A 73 -21.15 -10.76 -10.12
CA MET A 73 -22.27 -11.68 -9.89
C MET A 73 -22.13 -12.95 -10.73
N ARG A 74 -21.76 -12.84 -12.01
CA ARG A 74 -21.47 -14.03 -12.84
C ARG A 74 -20.34 -14.85 -12.24
N ARG A 75 -19.23 -14.24 -11.81
CA ARG A 75 -18.12 -14.95 -11.15
C ARG A 75 -18.55 -15.63 -9.84
N ALA A 76 -19.38 -14.97 -9.04
CA ALA A 76 -19.92 -15.54 -7.80
C ALA A 76 -20.84 -16.75 -8.09
N GLN A 77 -21.79 -16.60 -9.02
CA GLN A 77 -22.63 -17.71 -9.50
C GLN A 77 -21.81 -18.84 -10.12
N HIS A 78 -20.73 -18.51 -10.82
CA HIS A 78 -19.79 -19.51 -11.31
C HIS A 78 -19.15 -20.23 -10.12
N LYS A 79 -18.60 -19.52 -9.12
CA LYS A 79 -17.96 -20.16 -7.97
C LYS A 79 -18.90 -21.12 -7.22
N GLU A 80 -20.18 -20.78 -7.16
CA GLU A 80 -21.21 -21.57 -6.46
C GLU A 80 -21.72 -22.77 -7.28
N ASN A 81 -22.00 -22.57 -8.57
CA ASN A 81 -22.64 -23.56 -9.45
C ASN A 81 -21.70 -24.19 -10.49
N GLY A 82 -20.41 -23.85 -10.45
CA GLY A 82 -19.43 -24.21 -11.45
C GLY A 82 -18.94 -25.64 -11.28
N GLN A 83 -19.27 -26.50 -12.22
CA GLN A 83 -18.63 -27.80 -12.34
C GLN A 83 -17.27 -27.63 -13.03
N GLU A 84 -16.22 -27.99 -12.29
CA GLU A 84 -14.89 -28.20 -12.86
C GLU A 84 -14.89 -29.54 -13.60
N CYS A 85 -14.45 -29.56 -14.86
CA CYS A 85 -14.32 -30.83 -15.56
C CYS A 85 -13.06 -31.58 -15.09
N GLN A 86 -12.96 -32.87 -15.43
CA GLN A 86 -11.79 -33.70 -15.12
C GLN A 86 -10.46 -33.16 -15.70
N HIS A 87 -10.51 -32.23 -16.67
CA HIS A 87 -9.31 -31.56 -17.19
C HIS A 87 -8.79 -30.43 -16.27
N GLY A 88 -9.45 -30.17 -15.13
CA GLY A 88 -9.14 -29.03 -14.25
C GLY A 88 -9.55 -27.68 -14.84
N VAL A 89 -10.33 -27.69 -15.94
CA VAL A 89 -10.78 -26.48 -16.64
C VAL A 89 -12.25 -26.22 -16.34
N TRP A 90 -12.52 -25.03 -15.84
CA TRP A 90 -13.87 -24.55 -15.59
C TRP A 90 -14.62 -24.30 -16.90
N ARG A 91 -15.80 -24.94 -17.06
CA ARG A 91 -16.62 -24.89 -18.29
C ARG A 91 -15.82 -25.22 -19.56
N CYS A 92 -15.04 -26.31 -19.52
CA CYS A 92 -14.34 -26.81 -20.70
C CYS A 92 -15.28 -26.89 -21.91
N ARG A 93 -14.91 -26.27 -23.03
CA ARG A 93 -15.74 -26.23 -24.26
C ARG A 93 -16.00 -27.60 -24.87
N ILE A 94 -15.18 -28.59 -24.52
CA ILE A 94 -15.30 -29.98 -24.95
C ILE A 94 -16.33 -30.72 -24.08
N CYS A 95 -16.22 -30.57 -22.75
CA CYS A 95 -17.13 -31.23 -21.80
C CYS A 95 -18.49 -30.52 -21.66
N PHE A 96 -18.51 -29.21 -21.88
CA PHE A 96 -19.68 -28.34 -21.73
C PHE A 96 -19.83 -27.43 -22.96
N PRO A 97 -20.13 -28.00 -24.15
CA PRO A 97 -20.29 -27.22 -25.36
C PRO A 97 -21.42 -26.20 -25.20
N HIS A 98 -21.13 -24.93 -25.54
CA HIS A 98 -22.17 -23.90 -25.55
C HIS A 98 -23.06 -24.05 -26.78
N PRO A 99 -24.37 -23.80 -26.64
CA PRO A 99 -25.24 -23.73 -27.80
C PRO A 99 -24.69 -22.67 -28.78
N PRO A 100 -24.74 -22.93 -30.08
CA PRO A 100 -24.22 -22.02 -31.09
C PRO A 100 -24.97 -20.69 -31.00
N ALA A 101 -24.27 -19.62 -30.63
CA ALA A 101 -24.83 -18.28 -30.59
C ALA A 101 -25.23 -17.88 -32.02
N GLY A 102 -26.53 -17.92 -32.32
CA GLY A 102 -27.08 -17.39 -33.57
C GLY A 102 -27.57 -18.40 -34.62
N ARG A 103 -27.73 -19.70 -34.31
CA ARG A 103 -28.56 -20.54 -35.20
C ARG A 103 -30.04 -20.15 -35.00
N ARG A 104 -30.56 -19.28 -35.87
CA ARG A 104 -32.01 -19.17 -36.08
C ARG A 104 -32.47 -20.55 -36.54
N ILE A 105 -33.20 -21.26 -35.68
CA ILE A 105 -33.85 -22.51 -36.04
C ILE A 105 -34.99 -22.08 -36.97
N HIS A 106 -34.79 -22.17 -38.29
CA HIS A 106 -35.91 -22.11 -39.21
C HIS A 106 -36.68 -23.41 -39.01
N ALA A 107 -37.77 -23.33 -38.24
CA ALA A 107 -38.75 -24.39 -38.17
C ALA A 107 -39.33 -24.57 -39.58
N HIS A 108 -39.18 -25.77 -40.13
CA HIS A 108 -39.87 -26.21 -41.34
C HIS A 108 -41.25 -26.74 -40.97
#